data_AF-A0A1J8P0U2-F1
#
_entry.id   AF-A0A1J8P0U2-F1
#
_cell.length_a   1.000
_cell.length_b   1.000
_cell.length_c   1.000
_cell.angle_alpha   90.00
_cell.angle_beta   90.00
_cell.angle_gamma   90.00
#
_symmetry.space_group_name_H-M   'P 1'
#
loop_
_entity.id
_entity.type
_entity.pdbx_description
1 polymer ?
#
loop_
_entity_poly.entity_id
_entity_poly.type
_entity_poly.pdbx_seq_one_letter_code
_entity_poly.pdbx_strand_id
1 'polypeptide(L)'
;MGSVVNIFRSVVDSIVYFVTGSYVGDDGDNTLTALGFAVWGDGVYMHGGNDTVYAASLKLDVYDTWGDLSIYGAAGLMNINKSDWGNMSVTGLSGAMTLRHTGRSGNINFDGAAASNDVYRHGNTGNISFLGIGISNRVINDVKYGNIDFTGAGMSNVVERRGGERG
;
A
#
# COMPACT_ATOMS: atom_id res chain seq x y z
N MET A 1 -36.70 8.62 -30.53
CA MET A 1 -36.78 8.42 -29.07
C MET A 1 -35.91 7.22 -28.76
N GLY A 2 -34.61 7.38 -28.57
CA GLY A 2 -34.00 7.87 -27.34
C GLY A 2 -33.46 6.65 -26.59
N SER A 3 -32.23 6.25 -26.95
CA SER A 3 -31.51 5.08 -26.42
C SER A 3 -31.15 5.27 -24.95
N VAL A 4 -31.38 4.26 -24.09
CA VAL A 4 -30.55 4.06 -22.90
C VAL A 4 -30.42 2.56 -22.66
N VAL A 5 -29.21 2.07 -22.90
CA VAL A 5 -28.77 0.70 -22.61
C VAL A 5 -28.79 0.51 -21.09
N ASN A 6 -29.42 -0.57 -20.64
CA ASN A 6 -29.35 -1.05 -19.26
C ASN A 6 -27.92 -1.50 -18.95
N ILE A 7 -27.06 -0.55 -18.61
CA ILE A 7 -25.77 -0.78 -17.97
C ILE A 7 -25.96 -0.38 -16.50
N PHE A 8 -25.42 -1.16 -15.57
CA PHE A 8 -25.46 -0.97 -14.11
C PHE A 8 -26.62 -1.63 -13.33
N ARG A 9 -26.80 -2.94 -13.54
CA ARG A 9 -27.11 -3.86 -12.42
C ARG A 9 -25.89 -4.72 -12.11
N SER A 10 -24.92 -4.12 -11.43
CA SER A 10 -23.96 -4.78 -10.53
C SER A 10 -23.00 -3.70 -10.02
N VAL A 11 -23.46 -2.91 -9.06
CA VAL A 11 -22.56 -2.14 -8.20
C VAL A 11 -22.67 -2.81 -6.84
N VAL A 12 -21.82 -3.81 -6.64
CA VAL A 12 -21.53 -4.39 -5.33
C VAL A 12 -21.06 -3.24 -4.44
N ASP A 13 -21.63 -3.16 -3.23
CA ASP A 13 -21.31 -2.27 -2.09
C ASP A 13 -20.03 -1.41 -2.23
N SER A 14 -20.08 -0.40 -3.11
CA SER A 14 -19.01 0.60 -3.22
C SER A 14 -19.55 1.89 -2.62
N ILE A 15 -19.29 2.07 -1.32
CA ILE A 15 -19.51 3.34 -0.66
C ILE A 15 -18.43 4.29 -1.19
N VAL A 16 -18.84 5.18 -2.11
CA VAL A 16 -17.99 6.28 -2.60
C VAL A 16 -17.96 7.37 -1.54
N TYR A 17 -16.96 7.34 -0.65
CA TYR A 17 -16.74 8.42 0.31
C TYR A 17 -16.05 9.60 -0.38
N PHE A 18 -16.85 10.59 -0.79
CA PHE A 18 -16.39 11.94 -1.12
C PHE A 18 -16.24 12.73 0.19
N VAL A 19 -15.43 12.26 1.14
CA VAL A 19 -15.40 12.83 2.51
C VAL A 19 -13.98 12.87 3.06
N THR A 20 -13.54 14.08 3.40
CA THR A 20 -12.47 14.37 4.36
C THR A 20 -12.83 13.73 5.72
N GLY A 21 -12.44 12.49 5.97
CA GLY A 21 -12.73 11.79 7.22
C GLY A 21 -11.91 10.52 7.41
N SER A 22 -11.67 10.14 8.66
CA SER A 22 -10.93 8.93 9.04
C SER A 22 -11.84 7.70 8.91
N TYR A 23 -11.35 6.62 8.27
CA TYR A 23 -12.05 5.34 8.20
C TYR A 23 -11.42 4.38 9.20
N VAL A 24 -12.25 3.71 10.01
CA VAL A 24 -11.84 2.63 10.91
C VAL A 24 -12.61 1.38 10.46
N GLY A 25 -11.90 0.43 9.86
CA GLY A 25 -12.43 -0.87 9.45
C GLY A 25 -12.73 -1.77 10.65
N ASP A 26 -13.55 -2.79 10.43
CA ASP A 26 -13.81 -3.87 11.39
C ASP A 26 -12.88 -5.07 11.12
N ASP A 27 -13.03 -6.18 11.85
CA ASP A 27 -12.16 -7.38 11.73
C ASP A 27 -12.49 -8.26 10.49
N GLY A 28 -13.16 -7.71 9.47
CA GLY A 28 -13.59 -8.43 8.27
C GLY A 28 -13.11 -7.79 6.96
N ASP A 29 -13.19 -8.52 5.84
CA ASP A 29 -12.74 -8.04 4.53
C ASP A 29 -13.46 -6.73 4.14
N ASN A 30 -12.74 -5.60 4.11
CA ASN A 30 -13.31 -4.31 3.75
C ASN A 30 -12.81 -3.82 2.38
N THR A 31 -13.72 -3.27 1.56
CA THR A 31 -13.38 -2.56 0.32
C THR A 31 -13.66 -1.08 0.47
N LEU A 32 -12.60 -0.26 0.56
CA LEU A 32 -12.70 1.19 0.68
C LEU A 32 -12.42 1.86 -0.67
N THR A 33 -13.37 2.64 -1.21
CA THR A 33 -13.14 3.50 -2.38
C THR A 33 -13.12 4.96 -1.96
N ALA A 34 -11.94 5.58 -2.03
CA ALA A 34 -11.66 6.94 -1.61
C ALA A 34 -11.23 7.81 -2.80
N LEU A 35 -12.09 8.71 -3.28
CA LEU A 35 -11.79 9.61 -4.40
C LEU A 35 -11.90 11.05 -3.91
N GLY A 36 -10.79 11.78 -3.76
CA GLY A 36 -10.82 13.19 -3.37
C GLY A 36 -9.45 13.83 -3.09
N PHE A 37 -9.33 15.13 -3.42
CA PHE A 37 -8.20 16.03 -3.10
C PHE A 37 -7.99 16.28 -1.58
N ALA A 38 -8.41 15.35 -0.72
CA ALA A 38 -8.37 15.47 0.72
C ALA A 38 -7.01 15.04 1.28
N VAL A 39 -6.52 15.82 2.24
CA VAL A 39 -5.40 15.45 3.11
C VAL A 39 -6.00 14.59 4.21
N TRP A 40 -5.85 13.26 4.17
CA TRP A 40 -6.35 12.41 5.27
C TRP A 40 -5.60 12.82 6.55
N GLY A 41 -6.34 13.39 7.51
CA GLY A 41 -5.78 13.95 8.73
C GLY A 41 -5.12 12.89 9.60
N ASP A 42 -5.88 11.82 9.91
CA ASP A 42 -5.43 10.75 10.83
C ASP A 42 -5.22 9.38 10.15
N GLY A 43 -5.61 9.23 8.88
CA GLY A 43 -5.40 7.99 8.10
C GLY A 43 -6.55 6.99 8.12
N VAL A 44 -6.41 5.92 7.32
CA VAL A 44 -7.32 4.77 7.24
C VAL A 44 -6.79 3.67 8.17
N TYR A 45 -7.55 3.23 9.16
CA TYR A 45 -7.16 2.15 10.08
C TYR A 45 -7.93 0.87 9.74
N MET A 46 -7.22 -0.17 9.37
CA MET A 46 -7.75 -1.51 9.13
C MET A 46 -7.33 -2.41 10.29
N HIS A 47 -8.33 -3.03 10.91
CA HIS A 47 -8.12 -3.76 12.15
C HIS A 47 -8.13 -5.26 11.95
N GLY A 48 -8.48 -5.83 10.78
CA GLY A 48 -8.31 -7.26 10.45
C GLY A 48 -9.02 -7.69 9.16
N GLY A 49 -8.43 -8.58 8.36
CA GLY A 49 -9.06 -9.14 7.16
C GLY A 49 -8.23 -9.02 5.88
N ASN A 50 -8.76 -9.47 4.74
CA ASN A 50 -8.15 -9.20 3.44
C ASN A 50 -8.72 -7.89 2.88
N ASP A 51 -8.07 -6.80 3.23
CA ASP A 51 -8.56 -5.45 2.93
C ASP A 51 -8.11 -4.95 1.57
N THR A 52 -9.02 -4.30 0.85
CA THR A 52 -8.73 -3.66 -0.44
C THR A 52 -9.07 -2.17 -0.42
N VAL A 53 -8.10 -1.31 -0.71
CA VAL A 53 -8.26 0.15 -0.75
C VAL A 53 -8.06 0.65 -2.17
N TYR A 54 -9.10 1.23 -2.77
CA TYR A 54 -9.00 2.02 -4.00
C TYR A 54 -8.96 3.50 -3.66
N ALA A 55 -7.83 4.19 -3.85
CA ALA A 55 -7.70 5.58 -3.40
C ALA A 55 -7.09 6.53 -4.46
N ALA A 56 -7.69 7.70 -4.66
CA ALA A 56 -7.11 8.79 -5.45
C ALA A 56 -7.14 10.11 -4.67
N SER A 57 -5.96 10.62 -4.26
CA SER A 57 -5.89 11.78 -3.35
C SER A 57 -4.59 12.59 -3.43
N LEU A 58 -4.46 13.70 -2.71
CA LEU A 58 -3.19 14.43 -2.65
C LEU A 58 -2.20 13.80 -1.67
N LYS A 59 -2.71 13.24 -0.59
CA LYS A 59 -1.98 12.48 0.43
C LYS A 59 -2.86 11.29 0.76
N LEU A 60 -2.28 10.10 0.95
CA LEU A 60 -2.94 8.85 1.33
C LEU A 60 -2.18 8.24 2.50
N ASP A 61 -2.83 8.14 3.66
CA ASP A 61 -2.25 7.47 4.83
C ASP A 61 -3.10 6.25 5.18
N VAL A 62 -2.50 5.05 5.17
CA VAL A 62 -3.17 3.78 5.50
C VAL A 62 -2.38 3.06 6.58
N TYR A 63 -3.08 2.55 7.57
CA TYR A 63 -2.58 1.80 8.71
C TYR A 63 -3.36 0.50 8.77
N ASP A 64 -2.67 -0.63 8.78
CA ASP A 64 -3.33 -1.93 8.87
C ASP A 64 -2.62 -2.84 9.88
N THR A 65 -3.39 -3.67 10.57
CA THR A 65 -2.89 -4.47 11.69
C THR A 65 -2.68 -5.94 11.34
N TRP A 66 -3.65 -6.64 10.74
CA TRP A 66 -3.49 -8.07 10.39
C TRP A 66 -4.32 -8.48 9.18
N GLY A 67 -3.84 -9.49 8.43
CA GLY A 67 -4.48 -9.98 7.20
C GLY A 67 -3.74 -9.51 5.95
N ASP A 68 -4.26 -9.69 4.74
CA ASP A 68 -3.58 -9.18 3.53
C ASP A 68 -4.13 -7.79 3.15
N LEU A 69 -3.26 -6.80 2.99
CA LEU A 69 -3.63 -5.44 2.58
C LEU A 69 -3.31 -5.24 1.11
N SER A 70 -4.31 -4.89 0.30
CA SER A 70 -4.16 -4.55 -1.12
C SER A 70 -4.58 -3.11 -1.38
N ILE A 71 -3.69 -2.28 -1.90
CA ILE A 71 -3.95 -0.86 -2.17
C ILE A 71 -3.77 -0.59 -3.66
N TYR A 72 -4.78 -0.01 -4.28
CA TYR A 72 -4.79 0.41 -5.68
C TYR A 72 -5.07 1.90 -5.74
N GLY A 73 -4.05 2.73 -5.96
CA GLY A 73 -4.27 4.16 -5.84
C GLY A 73 -3.30 5.09 -6.52
N ALA A 74 -3.71 6.34 -6.64
CA ALA A 74 -2.85 7.42 -7.11
C ALA A 74 -2.87 8.56 -6.10
N ALA A 75 -1.72 8.91 -5.51
CA ALA A 75 -1.68 10.05 -4.63
C ALA A 75 -0.42 10.90 -4.72
N GLY A 76 -0.50 12.20 -4.41
CA GLY A 76 0.72 13.03 -4.32
C GLY A 76 1.73 12.47 -3.30
N LEU A 77 1.24 12.04 -2.15
CA LEU A 77 1.99 11.36 -1.10
C LEU A 77 1.26 10.08 -0.69
N MET A 78 1.96 8.95 -0.59
CA MET A 78 1.41 7.69 -0.08
C MET A 78 2.23 7.23 1.12
N ASN A 79 1.63 7.10 2.30
CA ASN A 79 2.24 6.49 3.47
C ASN A 79 1.40 5.31 3.93
N ILE A 80 1.97 4.12 3.86
CA ILE A 80 1.25 2.90 4.19
C ILE A 80 2.06 2.16 5.26
N ASN A 81 1.42 1.88 6.39
CA ASN A 81 2.01 1.22 7.53
C ASN A 81 1.23 -0.05 7.84
N LYS A 82 1.93 -1.17 7.95
CA LYS A 82 1.34 -2.44 8.37
C LYS A 82 2.08 -3.04 9.56
N SER A 83 1.32 -3.47 10.57
CA SER A 83 1.83 -4.18 11.74
C SER A 83 1.51 -5.69 11.69
N ASP A 84 1.95 -6.42 12.71
CA ASP A 84 1.68 -7.85 12.93
C ASP A 84 1.89 -8.84 11.77
N TRP A 85 0.84 -9.30 11.06
CA TRP A 85 0.94 -10.41 10.10
C TRP A 85 0.19 -10.15 8.80
N GLY A 86 0.71 -10.74 7.72
CA GLY A 86 0.08 -10.79 6.40
C GLY A 86 0.76 -9.88 5.37
N ASN A 87 0.40 -9.98 4.11
CA ASN A 87 1.12 -9.32 3.03
C ASN A 87 0.62 -7.89 2.82
N MET A 88 1.50 -7.02 2.33
CA MET A 88 1.16 -5.68 1.86
C MET A 88 1.41 -5.63 0.36
N SER A 89 0.36 -5.44 -0.43
CA SER A 89 0.41 -5.24 -1.87
C SER A 89 -0.04 -3.83 -2.20
N VAL A 90 0.80 -3.05 -2.89
CA VAL A 90 0.51 -1.67 -3.25
C VAL A 90 0.77 -1.49 -4.73
N THR A 91 -0.28 -1.16 -5.47
CA THR A 91 -0.22 -0.82 -6.88
C THR A 91 -0.63 0.62 -7.07
N GLY A 92 0.25 1.47 -7.60
CA GLY A 92 -0.11 2.89 -7.66
C GLY A 92 0.90 3.86 -8.23
N LEU A 93 0.44 5.11 -8.37
CA LEU A 93 1.25 6.23 -8.85
C LEU A 93 1.34 7.30 -7.77
N SER A 94 2.53 7.81 -7.47
CA SER A 94 2.65 8.91 -6.52
C SER A 94 3.78 9.90 -6.76
N GLY A 95 3.75 11.03 -6.05
CA GLY A 95 4.89 11.94 -5.97
C GLY A 95 5.96 11.35 -5.04
N ALA A 96 5.58 11.02 -3.81
CA ALA A 96 6.42 10.26 -2.89
C ALA A 96 5.61 9.14 -2.24
N MET A 97 6.25 8.00 -2.03
CA MET A 97 5.66 6.83 -1.42
C MET A 97 6.57 6.31 -0.31
N THR A 98 5.97 6.00 0.83
CA THR A 98 6.58 5.32 1.96
C THR A 98 5.76 4.08 2.32
N LEU A 99 6.33 2.89 2.15
CA LEU A 99 5.75 1.62 2.57
C LEU A 99 6.52 1.08 3.76
N ARG A 100 5.84 0.80 4.87
CA ARG A 100 6.47 0.24 6.06
C ARG A 100 5.68 -0.95 6.55
N HIS A 101 6.34 -2.09 6.67
CA HIS A 101 5.77 -3.27 7.29
C HIS A 101 6.65 -3.70 8.46
N THR A 102 6.21 -3.42 9.68
CA THR A 102 6.93 -3.72 10.94
C THR A 102 6.40 -4.95 11.66
N GLY A 103 5.42 -5.64 11.07
CA GLY A 103 4.90 -6.91 11.57
C GLY A 103 5.91 -8.06 11.61
N ARG A 104 5.58 -9.08 12.39
CA ARG A 104 6.34 -10.32 12.61
C ARG A 104 6.60 -11.08 11.31
N SER A 105 5.60 -11.23 10.45
CA SER A 105 5.71 -11.91 9.16
C SER A 105 4.87 -11.23 8.08
N GLY A 106 5.19 -11.49 6.81
CA GLY A 106 4.48 -10.91 5.67
C GLY A 106 5.43 -10.32 4.63
N ASN A 107 5.03 -10.32 3.37
CA ASN A 107 5.80 -9.73 2.28
C ASN A 107 5.34 -8.29 1.99
N ILE A 108 6.21 -7.50 1.38
CA ILE A 108 5.82 -6.24 0.72
C ILE A 108 5.94 -6.44 -0.79
N ASN A 109 4.88 -6.15 -1.52
CA ASN A 109 4.80 -6.17 -2.96
C ASN A 109 4.41 -4.78 -3.45
N PHE A 110 5.31 -4.10 -4.16
CA PHE A 110 5.03 -2.80 -4.77
C PHE A 110 5.08 -2.91 -6.29
N ASP A 111 4.08 -2.38 -6.97
CA ASP A 111 4.02 -2.23 -8.42
C ASP A 111 3.55 -0.82 -8.78
N GLY A 112 4.45 0.05 -9.23
CA GLY A 112 4.04 1.41 -9.49
C GLY A 112 5.14 2.38 -9.90
N ALA A 113 4.81 3.66 -9.82
CA ALA A 113 5.79 4.72 -10.07
C ALA A 113 5.65 5.83 -9.04
N ALA A 114 6.77 6.25 -8.46
CA ALA A 114 6.82 7.46 -7.65
C ALA A 114 8.13 8.20 -7.82
N ALA A 115 8.15 9.52 -7.72
CA ALA A 115 9.41 10.25 -7.81
C ALA A 115 10.37 9.88 -6.65
N SER A 116 9.82 9.59 -5.47
CA SER A 116 10.58 9.03 -4.35
C SER A 116 9.86 7.81 -3.77
N ASN A 117 10.54 6.67 -3.75
CA ASN A 117 10.04 5.43 -3.17
C ASN A 117 10.89 5.07 -1.94
N ASP A 118 10.28 4.91 -0.78
CA ASP A 118 10.90 4.33 0.42
C ASP A 118 10.10 3.10 0.85
N VAL A 119 10.72 1.93 0.86
CA VAL A 119 10.11 0.67 1.23
C VAL A 119 10.94 0.05 2.34
N TYR A 120 10.32 -0.18 3.50
CA TYR A 120 10.97 -0.70 4.70
C TYR A 120 10.20 -1.89 5.27
N ARG A 121 10.81 -3.07 5.22
CA ARG A 121 10.32 -4.28 5.90
C ARG A 121 11.14 -4.51 7.16
N HIS A 122 10.52 -4.74 8.32
CA HIS A 122 11.20 -5.12 9.55
C HIS A 122 10.43 -6.18 10.34
N GLY A 123 11.08 -7.28 10.73
CA GLY A 123 10.40 -8.35 11.45
C GLY A 123 11.17 -9.67 11.49
N ASN A 124 10.46 -10.78 11.64
CA ASN A 124 11.07 -12.10 11.67
C ASN A 124 11.24 -12.68 10.26
N THR A 125 10.18 -12.64 9.44
CA THR A 125 10.19 -13.19 8.08
C THR A 125 9.50 -12.28 7.08
N GLY A 126 9.93 -12.28 5.82
CA GLY A 126 9.26 -11.54 4.76
C GLY A 126 10.17 -11.09 3.64
N ASN A 127 9.71 -11.21 2.41
CA ASN A 127 10.38 -10.70 1.23
C ASN A 127 9.87 -9.30 0.88
N ILE A 128 10.70 -8.55 0.16
CA ILE A 128 10.24 -7.37 -0.58
C ILE A 128 10.34 -7.70 -2.06
N SER A 129 9.26 -7.49 -2.81
CA SER A 129 9.24 -7.43 -4.26
C SER A 129 8.90 -6.01 -4.67
N PHE A 130 9.85 -5.30 -5.25
CA PHE A 130 9.72 -3.93 -5.68
C PHE A 130 9.78 -3.87 -7.20
N LEU A 131 8.66 -3.50 -7.83
CA LEU A 131 8.58 -3.16 -9.25
C LEU A 131 8.19 -1.69 -9.37
N GLY A 132 9.13 -0.83 -9.74
CA GLY A 132 8.74 0.55 -9.97
C GLY A 132 9.82 1.52 -10.42
N ILE A 133 9.36 2.69 -10.86
CA ILE A 133 10.24 3.74 -11.37
C ILE A 133 10.16 5.00 -10.50
N GLY A 134 11.28 5.72 -10.41
CA GLY A 134 11.37 6.95 -9.63
C GLY A 134 12.66 7.71 -9.82
N ILE A 135 12.76 8.91 -9.27
CA ILE A 135 14.05 9.62 -9.19
C ILE A 135 14.93 8.94 -8.14
N SER A 136 14.33 8.58 -7.01
CA SER A 136 14.98 7.91 -5.89
C SER A 136 14.17 6.69 -5.45
N ASN A 137 14.84 5.55 -5.29
CA ASN A 137 14.27 4.32 -4.77
C ASN A 137 15.12 3.85 -3.59
N ARG A 138 14.51 3.66 -2.42
CA ARG A 138 15.14 3.13 -1.22
C ARG A 138 14.35 1.93 -0.76
N VAL A 139 14.97 0.76 -0.78
CA VAL A 139 14.31 -0.51 -0.44
C VAL A 139 15.17 -1.23 0.59
N ILE A 140 14.65 -1.36 1.80
CA ILE A 140 15.36 -1.96 2.92
C ILE A 140 14.55 -3.09 3.50
N ASN A 141 15.13 -4.28 3.51
CA ASN A 141 14.56 -5.44 4.18
C ASN A 141 15.38 -5.80 5.41
N ASP A 142 14.81 -5.53 6.58
CA ASP A 142 15.36 -5.69 7.92
C ASP A 142 14.72 -6.88 8.68
N VAL A 143 14.58 -8.04 8.01
CA VAL A 143 14.05 -9.27 8.63
C VAL A 143 15.14 -10.28 8.95
N LYS A 144 14.83 -11.29 9.78
CA LYS A 144 15.75 -12.43 9.97
C LYS A 144 15.78 -13.33 8.73
N TYR A 145 14.62 -13.71 8.18
CA TYR A 145 14.53 -14.60 7.01
C TYR A 145 13.72 -13.98 5.88
N GLY A 146 14.36 -13.73 4.74
CA GLY A 146 13.73 -13.12 3.58
C GLY A 146 14.75 -12.49 2.65
N ASN A 147 14.29 -12.01 1.50
CA ASN A 147 15.11 -11.43 0.46
C ASN A 147 14.50 -10.15 -0.12
N ILE A 148 15.23 -9.48 -1.00
CA ILE A 148 14.73 -8.36 -1.80
C ILE A 148 14.83 -8.76 -3.27
N ASP A 149 13.71 -8.67 -3.99
CA ASP A 149 13.65 -8.64 -5.43
C ASP A 149 13.37 -7.19 -5.86
N PHE A 150 14.32 -6.57 -6.55
CA PHE A 150 14.24 -5.17 -6.96
C PHE A 150 14.33 -5.07 -8.47
N THR A 151 13.23 -4.61 -9.07
CA THR A 151 13.11 -4.26 -10.48
C THR A 151 12.67 -2.80 -10.56
N GLY A 152 13.64 -1.89 -10.68
CA GLY A 152 13.31 -0.48 -10.76
C GLY A 152 14.34 0.37 -11.48
N ALA A 153 13.90 1.55 -11.89
CA ALA A 153 14.73 2.53 -12.58
C ALA A 153 14.70 3.86 -11.81
N GLY A 154 15.85 4.53 -11.76
CA GLY A 154 15.97 5.84 -11.15
C GLY A 154 17.38 6.38 -11.07
N MET A 155 17.50 7.68 -10.79
CA MET A 155 18.80 8.35 -10.62
C MET A 155 19.55 7.85 -9.38
N SER A 156 18.81 7.47 -8.32
CA SER A 156 19.37 6.91 -7.09
C SER A 156 18.58 5.68 -6.68
N ASN A 157 19.28 4.55 -6.49
CA ASN A 157 18.70 3.31 -6.00
C ASN A 157 19.53 2.81 -4.82
N VAL A 158 18.91 2.70 -3.66
CA VAL A 158 19.50 2.14 -2.44
C VAL A 158 18.72 0.88 -2.10
N VAL A 159 19.35 -0.29 -2.26
CA VAL A 159 18.73 -1.57 -1.94
C VAL A 159 19.57 -2.25 -0.88
N GLU A 160 18.99 -2.52 0.28
CA GLU A 160 19.75 -3.00 1.43
C GLU A 160 19.03 -4.10 2.21
N ARG A 161 19.68 -5.25 2.33
CA ARG A 161 19.24 -6.33 3.21
C ARG A 161 19.96 -6.19 4.54
N ARG A 162 19.21 -5.82 5.59
CA ARG A 162 19.70 -5.72 6.98
C ARG A 162 19.15 -6.91 7.77
N GLY A 163 19.97 -7.60 8.54
CA GLY A 163 19.49 -8.78 9.29
C GLY A 163 19.50 -10.09 8.50
N GLY A 164 19.49 -11.17 9.29
CA GLY A 164 19.81 -12.53 8.89
C GLY A 164 21.06 -13.02 9.63
N GLU A 165 20.93 -14.15 10.34
CA GLU A 165 22.09 -15.03 10.47
C GLU A 165 22.39 -15.51 9.04
N ARG A 166 23.63 -15.33 8.59
CA ARG A 166 24.11 -16.05 7.42
C ARG A 166 24.10 -17.53 7.80
N GLY A 167 23.04 -18.24 7.45
CA GLY A 167 23.02 -19.70 7.44
C GLY A 167 24.04 -20.22 6.45
#